data_AF-A0A849KN34-F1
#
_entry.id   AF-A0A849KN34-F1
#
_cell.length_a   1.000
_cell.length_b   1.000
_cell.length_c   1.000
_cell.angle_alpha   90.00
_cell.angle_beta   90.00
_cell.angle_gamma   90.00
#
_symmetry.space_group_name_H-M   'P 1'
#
loop_
_entity.id
_entity.type
_entity.pdbx_description
1 polymer ?
#
loop_
_entity_poly.entity_id
_entity_poly.type
_entity_poly.pdbx_seq_one_letter_code
_entity_poly.pdbx_strand_id
1 'polypeptide(L)'
;MHTTAFLRSAALLAIGWGLGFAAAAADVTVFAAPALKPVLAAMAPVFEKRTGNKMVVISAPVDAVAQRIRAGETFDLAVLPPALLEALGSDGAVSDGSIIAVARDPAVPRSAGMYAAAVSTTASNSQPALSLLILLASEETQAVLKGHGLAAP
;
A
#
# COMPACT_ATOMS: atom_id res chain seq x y z
N MET A 1 -23.70 -62.48 38.54
CA MET A 1 -24.85 -62.31 37.64
C MET A 1 -24.47 -61.29 36.57
N HIS A 2 -24.30 -61.81 35.35
CA HIS A 2 -24.24 -61.20 34.01
C HIS A 2 -23.08 -60.22 33.71
N THR A 3 -22.03 -60.58 32.94
CA THR A 3 -21.99 -60.84 31.46
C THR A 3 -22.19 -59.50 30.71
N THR A 4 -21.32 -58.92 29.87
CA THR A 4 -20.39 -59.41 28.84
C THR A 4 -19.54 -58.25 28.29
N ALA A 5 -18.36 -58.57 27.76
CA ALA A 5 -17.53 -57.71 26.91
C ALA A 5 -18.21 -57.36 25.57
N PHE A 6 -17.91 -56.18 24.99
CA PHE A 6 -17.99 -55.95 23.55
C PHE A 6 -16.82 -55.09 23.05
N LEU A 7 -16.25 -55.63 21.97
CA LEU A 7 -15.05 -55.26 21.22
C LEU A 7 -15.43 -54.27 20.08
N ARG A 8 -14.42 -53.56 19.54
CA ARG A 8 -14.34 -52.96 18.18
C ARG A 8 -14.99 -51.60 17.93
N SER A 9 -14.14 -50.61 17.61
CA SER A 9 -14.22 -49.85 16.35
C SER A 9 -12.96 -48.99 16.16
N ALA A 10 -12.22 -49.28 15.10
CA ALA A 10 -11.17 -48.44 14.53
C ALA A 10 -11.74 -47.76 13.27
N ALA A 11 -11.55 -46.45 13.09
CA ALA A 11 -11.58 -45.78 11.78
C ALA A 11 -11.16 -44.29 11.85
N LEU A 12 -9.98 -44.04 11.27
CA LEU A 12 -9.51 -42.89 10.49
C LEU A 12 -10.46 -41.69 10.24
N LEU A 13 -9.91 -40.47 10.40
CA LEU A 13 -10.11 -39.38 9.43
C LEU A 13 -8.95 -38.37 9.50
N ALA A 14 -8.06 -38.48 8.51
CA ALA A 14 -7.14 -37.42 8.16
C ALA A 14 -7.93 -36.29 7.47
N ILE A 15 -7.78 -35.06 7.96
CA ILE A 15 -8.04 -33.83 7.21
C ILE A 15 -6.81 -32.97 7.51
N GLY A 16 -5.89 -32.71 6.58
CA GLY A 16 -6.09 -32.48 5.16
C GLY A 16 -5.69 -31.03 4.91
N TRP A 17 -4.44 -30.86 4.50
CA TRP A 17 -3.87 -29.67 3.87
C TRP A 17 -4.10 -28.31 4.54
N GLY A 18 -3.05 -27.83 5.20
CA GLY A 18 -2.68 -26.43 5.04
C GLY A 18 -2.39 -26.17 3.56
N LEU A 19 -3.44 -25.91 2.78
CA LEU A 19 -3.33 -25.18 1.52
C LEU A 19 -2.79 -23.81 1.91
N GLY A 20 -1.47 -23.70 1.97
CA GLY A 20 -0.81 -22.42 1.87
C GLY A 20 -1.26 -21.86 0.53
N PHE A 21 -2.26 -20.98 0.55
CA PHE A 21 -2.51 -20.11 -0.58
C PHE A 21 -1.18 -19.41 -0.80
N ALA A 22 -0.48 -19.77 -1.87
CA ALA A 22 0.50 -18.86 -2.44
C ALA A 22 -0.31 -17.62 -2.76
N ALA A 23 -0.21 -16.60 -1.89
CA ALA A 23 -0.78 -15.30 -2.18
C ALA A 23 -0.18 -14.91 -3.52
N ALA A 24 -1.01 -14.86 -4.56
CA ALA A 24 -0.56 -14.45 -5.87
C ALA A 24 0.08 -13.06 -5.70
N ALA A 25 1.28 -12.89 -6.24
CA ALA A 25 1.95 -11.61 -6.30
C ALA A 25 0.99 -10.60 -6.94
N ALA A 26 0.56 -9.60 -6.18
CA ALA A 26 -0.35 -8.57 -6.64
C ALA A 26 0.43 -7.38 -7.22
N ASP A 27 -0.14 -6.73 -8.23
CA ASP A 27 0.37 -5.47 -8.77
C ASP A 27 -0.35 -4.30 -8.08
N VAL A 28 0.36 -3.56 -7.23
CA VAL A 28 -0.16 -2.38 -6.52
C VAL A 28 0.01 -1.15 -7.39
N THR A 29 -1.10 -0.59 -7.84
CA THR A 29 -1.10 0.61 -8.69
C THR A 29 -0.97 1.87 -7.85
N VAL A 30 0.12 2.61 -8.05
CA VAL A 30 0.46 3.81 -7.28
C VAL A 30 0.37 5.05 -8.15
N PHE A 31 -0.50 5.98 -7.78
CA PHE A 31 -0.56 7.30 -8.40
C PHE A 31 0.32 8.27 -7.64
N ALA A 32 1.28 8.91 -8.30
CA ALA A 32 2.31 9.68 -7.60
C ALA A 32 2.64 11.03 -8.26
N ALA A 33 2.86 12.04 -7.41
CA ALA A 33 3.47 13.29 -7.82
C ALA A 33 4.87 13.04 -8.45
N PRO A 34 5.30 13.81 -9.46
CA PRO A 34 6.56 13.56 -10.18
C PRO A 34 7.80 13.53 -9.30
N ALA A 35 7.83 14.37 -8.25
CA ALA A 35 8.93 14.43 -7.29
C ALA A 35 9.18 13.10 -6.55
N LEU A 36 8.16 12.26 -6.39
CA LEU A 36 8.24 11.01 -5.63
C LEU A 36 8.62 9.81 -6.49
N LYS A 37 8.54 9.94 -7.83
CA LYS A 37 8.89 8.86 -8.77
C LYS A 37 10.26 8.22 -8.50
N PRO A 38 11.38 8.95 -8.30
CA PRO A 38 12.67 8.32 -8.06
C PRO A 38 12.73 7.53 -6.75
N VAL A 39 12.05 8.01 -5.70
CA VAL A 39 11.97 7.33 -4.40
C VAL A 39 11.13 6.06 -4.50
N LEU A 40 9.98 6.13 -5.15
CA LEU A 40 9.12 4.97 -5.36
C LEU A 40 9.83 3.90 -6.22
N ALA A 41 10.59 4.32 -7.23
CA ALA A 41 11.42 3.40 -8.03
C ALA A 41 12.50 2.72 -7.19
N ALA A 42 13.15 3.44 -6.27
CA ALA A 42 14.13 2.86 -5.35
C ALA A 42 13.48 1.92 -4.31
N MET A 43 12.21 2.15 -3.95
CA MET A 43 11.46 1.34 -2.99
C MET A 43 10.74 0.15 -3.61
N ALA A 44 10.49 0.14 -4.92
CA ALA A 44 9.91 -0.99 -5.64
C ALA A 44 10.60 -2.34 -5.36
N PRO A 45 11.94 -2.49 -5.48
CA PRO A 45 12.60 -3.77 -5.19
C PRO A 45 12.53 -4.17 -3.71
N VAL A 46 12.50 -3.20 -2.78
CA VAL A 46 12.35 -3.46 -1.35
C VAL A 46 10.96 -3.99 -1.05
N PHE A 47 9.93 -3.38 -1.66
CA PHE A 47 8.55 -3.80 -1.54
C PHE A 47 8.31 -5.21 -2.09
N GLU A 48 8.82 -5.50 -3.29
CA GLU A 48 8.71 -6.81 -3.92
C GLU A 48 9.44 -7.89 -3.12
N LYS A 49 10.66 -7.62 -2.65
CA LYS A 49 11.41 -8.56 -1.81
C LYS A 49 10.70 -8.90 -0.51
N ARG A 50 10.04 -7.90 0.12
CA ARG A 50 9.38 -8.08 1.43
C ARG A 50 8.02 -8.75 1.34
N THR A 51 7.27 -8.48 0.28
CA THR A 51 5.85 -8.83 0.21
C THR A 51 5.52 -9.79 -0.93
N GLY A 52 6.42 -9.97 -1.91
CA GLY A 52 6.13 -10.65 -3.16
C GLY A 52 5.27 -9.84 -4.14
N ASN A 53 4.76 -8.67 -3.74
CA ASN A 53 3.90 -7.82 -4.57
C ASN A 53 4.72 -6.79 -5.34
N LYS A 54 4.25 -6.41 -6.53
CA LYS A 54 4.91 -5.42 -7.36
C LYS A 54 4.29 -4.05 -7.18
N MET A 55 5.10 -3.02 -7.41
CA MET A 55 4.65 -1.64 -7.41
C MET A 55 4.60 -1.13 -8.86
N VAL A 56 3.41 -0.73 -9.31
CA VAL A 56 3.21 -0.12 -10.63
C VAL A 56 3.02 1.38 -10.44
N VAL A 57 4.08 2.16 -10.68
CA VAL A 57 4.07 3.61 -10.45
C VAL A 57 3.58 4.35 -11.69
N ILE A 58 2.45 5.03 -11.56
CA ILE A 58 1.90 5.94 -12.55
C ILE A 58 2.09 7.36 -12.03
N SER A 59 2.98 8.10 -12.68
CA SER A 59 3.30 9.47 -12.29
C SER A 59 2.94 10.44 -13.40
N ALA A 60 2.27 11.52 -13.01
CA ALA A 60 1.81 12.61 -13.87
C ALA A 60 1.74 13.91 -13.04
N PRO A 61 1.56 15.08 -13.68
CA PRO A 61 1.23 16.31 -12.96
C PRO A 61 0.08 16.12 -11.96
N VAL A 62 0.16 16.77 -10.80
CA VAL A 62 -0.74 16.52 -9.65
C VAL A 62 -2.21 16.79 -10.00
N ASP A 63 -2.47 17.81 -10.82
CA ASP A 63 -3.79 18.14 -11.37
C ASP A 63 -4.33 17.03 -12.29
N ALA A 64 -3.48 16.48 -13.17
CA ALA A 64 -3.83 15.36 -14.03
C ALA A 64 -4.13 14.08 -13.23
N VAL A 65 -3.35 13.79 -12.18
CA VAL A 65 -3.62 12.67 -11.26
C VAL A 65 -4.97 12.87 -10.56
N ALA A 66 -5.24 14.08 -10.04
CA ALA A 66 -6.51 14.39 -9.40
C ALA A 66 -7.70 14.19 -10.34
N GLN A 67 -7.58 14.60 -11.60
CA GLN A 67 -8.61 14.40 -12.61
C GLN A 67 -8.87 12.91 -12.87
N ARG A 68 -7.82 12.10 -12.98
CA ARG A 68 -7.94 10.65 -13.20
C ARG A 68 -8.64 9.94 -12.05
N ILE A 69 -8.28 10.28 -10.81
CA ILE A 69 -8.93 9.75 -9.60
C ILE A 69 -10.42 10.11 -9.61
N ARG A 70 -10.77 11.38 -9.85
CA ARG A 70 -12.17 11.82 -9.91
C ARG A 70 -12.95 11.24 -11.08
N ALA A 71 -12.26 10.89 -12.17
CA ALA A 71 -12.85 10.16 -13.30
C ALA A 71 -13.11 8.67 -12.98
N GLY A 72 -12.75 8.20 -11.79
CA GLY A 72 -12.97 6.82 -11.36
C GLY A 72 -11.92 5.84 -11.87
N GLU A 73 -10.75 6.32 -12.30
CA GLU A 73 -9.66 5.43 -12.67
C GLU A 73 -9.17 4.65 -11.44
N THR A 74 -9.04 3.33 -11.59
CA THR A 74 -8.64 2.45 -10.49
C THR A 74 -7.18 2.67 -10.10
N PHE A 75 -6.94 2.83 -8.81
CA PHE A 75 -5.63 2.87 -8.17
C PHE A 75 -5.73 2.26 -6.78
N ASP A 76 -4.60 1.86 -6.21
CA ASP A 76 -4.53 1.27 -4.87
C ASP A 76 -4.00 2.25 -3.82
N LEU A 77 -3.02 3.07 -4.19
CA LEU A 77 -2.39 4.04 -3.30
C LEU A 77 -2.05 5.33 -4.06
N ALA A 78 -2.26 6.48 -3.43
CA ALA A 78 -1.89 7.78 -3.96
C ALA A 78 -0.81 8.43 -3.10
N VAL A 79 0.20 9.06 -3.72
CA VAL A 79 1.25 9.85 -3.06
C VAL A 79 1.24 11.27 -3.63
N LEU A 80 0.61 12.20 -2.90
CA LEU A 80 0.21 13.52 -3.38
C LEU A 80 0.33 14.58 -2.27
N PRO A 81 0.19 15.88 -2.60
CA PRO A 81 0.12 16.91 -1.57
C PRO A 81 -1.04 16.65 -0.57
N PRO A 82 -0.84 16.87 0.75
CA PRO A 82 -1.83 16.56 1.79
C PRO A 82 -3.20 17.17 1.54
N ALA A 83 -3.27 18.45 1.20
CA ALA A 83 -4.53 19.15 0.95
C ALA A 83 -5.35 18.50 -0.19
N LEU A 84 -4.68 17.92 -1.19
CA LEU A 84 -5.37 17.18 -2.25
C LEU A 84 -5.89 15.83 -1.75
N LEU A 85 -5.11 15.12 -0.93
CA LEU A 85 -5.57 13.84 -0.34
C LEU A 85 -6.73 14.05 0.63
N GLU A 86 -6.72 15.11 1.42
CA GLU A 86 -7.83 15.49 2.31
C GLU A 86 -9.11 15.78 1.52
N ALA A 87 -8.99 16.50 0.40
CA ALA A 87 -10.12 16.74 -0.51
C ALA A 87 -10.63 15.44 -1.13
N LEU A 88 -9.73 14.59 -1.63
CA LEU A 88 -10.10 13.27 -2.20
C LEU A 88 -10.70 12.33 -1.16
N GLY A 89 -10.30 12.46 0.11
CA GLY A 89 -10.86 11.72 1.22
C GLY A 89 -12.29 12.16 1.54
N SER A 90 -12.51 13.48 1.54
CA SER A 90 -13.87 14.07 1.63
C SER A 90 -14.78 13.64 0.47
N ASP A 91 -14.20 13.46 -0.73
CA ASP A 91 -14.90 12.93 -1.91
C ASP A 91 -15.11 11.39 -1.84
N GLY A 92 -14.54 10.71 -0.86
CA GLY A 92 -14.64 9.25 -0.67
C GLY A 92 -13.74 8.43 -1.60
N ALA A 93 -12.77 9.04 -2.28
CA ALA A 93 -11.85 8.37 -3.21
C ALA A 93 -10.64 7.73 -2.49
N VAL A 94 -10.25 8.25 -1.33
CA VAL A 94 -9.21 7.66 -0.47
C VAL A 94 -9.72 7.53 0.97
N SER A 95 -9.11 6.63 1.74
CA SER A 95 -9.48 6.45 3.14
C SER A 95 -8.83 7.54 4.00
N ASP A 96 -9.63 8.40 4.61
CA ASP A 96 -9.15 9.49 5.50
C ASP A 96 -8.19 8.99 6.59
N GLY A 97 -8.52 7.84 7.20
CA GLY A 97 -7.70 7.22 8.25
C GLY A 97 -6.36 6.67 7.77
N SER A 98 -6.10 6.69 6.46
CA SER A 98 -4.85 6.24 5.85
C SER A 98 -3.95 7.38 5.37
N ILE A 99 -4.39 8.64 5.49
CA ILE A 99 -3.58 9.79 5.05
C ILE A 99 -2.42 9.98 6.03
N ILE A 100 -1.21 9.66 5.57
CA ILE A 100 0.02 9.74 6.37
C ILE A 100 1.05 10.58 5.62
N ALA A 101 1.66 11.55 6.28
CA ALA A 101 2.78 12.30 5.71
C ALA A 101 3.98 11.36 5.52
N VAL A 102 4.56 11.34 4.32
CA VAL A 102 5.66 10.42 3.97
C VAL A 102 6.92 11.11 3.49
N ALA A 103 6.82 12.34 2.99
CA ALA A 103 7.98 13.08 2.53
C ALA A 103 7.74 14.59 2.55
N ARG A 104 8.82 15.36 2.48
CA ARG A 104 8.79 16.77 2.13
C ARG A 104 9.94 17.15 1.21
N ASP A 105 9.71 18.16 0.38
CA ASP A 105 10.76 18.88 -0.33
C ASP A 105 11.31 20.02 0.56
N PRO A 106 12.57 19.95 1.03
CA PRO A 106 13.16 20.99 1.87
C PRO A 106 13.48 22.29 1.10
N ALA A 107 13.47 22.29 -0.23
CA ALA A 107 13.69 23.49 -1.04
C ALA A 107 12.43 24.35 -1.19
N VAL A 108 11.28 23.86 -0.73
CA VAL A 108 9.96 24.51 -0.84
C VAL A 108 9.43 24.82 0.57
N PRO A 109 8.67 25.91 0.79
CA PRO A 109 8.02 26.16 2.07
C PRO A 109 7.23 24.94 2.56
N ARG A 110 7.33 24.64 3.86
CA ARG A 110 6.72 23.43 4.45
C ARG A 110 5.21 23.31 4.13
N SER A 111 4.48 24.40 4.01
CA SER A 111 3.06 24.38 3.64
C SER A 111 2.78 23.86 2.22
N ALA A 112 3.76 23.95 1.31
CA ALA A 112 3.62 23.57 -0.10
C ALA A 112 4.49 22.37 -0.51
N GLY A 113 5.55 22.08 0.26
CA GLY A 113 6.50 21.01 -0.02
C GLY A 113 6.17 19.66 0.61
N MET A 114 5.03 19.49 1.27
CA MET A 114 4.67 18.21 1.93
C MET A 114 4.04 17.24 0.95
N TYR A 115 4.31 15.95 1.16
CA TYR A 115 3.68 14.84 0.47
C TYR A 115 3.17 13.83 1.48
N ALA A 116 1.95 13.38 1.28
CA ALA A 116 1.33 12.31 2.04
C ALA A 116 0.97 11.15 1.11
N ALA A 117 0.76 9.98 1.71
CA ALA A 117 0.24 8.81 1.03
C ALA A 117 -1.12 8.42 1.63
N ALA A 118 -2.01 7.88 0.80
CA ALA A 118 -3.30 7.35 1.24
C ALA A 118 -3.73 6.17 0.38
N VAL A 119 -4.45 5.22 0.96
CA VAL A 119 -5.00 4.05 0.28
C VAL A 119 -6.35 4.41 -0.34
N SER A 120 -6.60 3.95 -1.56
CA SER A 120 -7.90 4.07 -2.23
C SER A 120 -8.98 3.35 -1.44
N THR A 121 -10.17 3.96 -1.32
CA THR A 121 -11.35 3.30 -0.71
C THR A 121 -11.83 2.11 -1.53
N THR A 122 -11.52 2.09 -2.82
CA THR A 122 -11.84 1.02 -3.76
C THR A 122 -10.59 0.27 -4.21
N ALA A 123 -9.53 0.25 -3.40
CA ALA A 123 -8.28 -0.42 -3.72
C ALA A 123 -8.53 -1.91 -4.06
N SER A 124 -8.15 -2.31 -5.27
CA SER A 124 -8.23 -3.72 -5.71
C SER A 124 -7.30 -4.60 -4.87
N ASN A 125 -6.21 -4.02 -4.38
CA ASN A 125 -5.18 -4.68 -3.57
C ASN A 125 -4.99 -3.98 -2.22
N SER A 126 -6.08 -3.85 -1.44
CA SER A 126 -6.08 -3.11 -0.15
C SER A 126 -4.98 -3.55 0.83
N GLN A 127 -4.77 -4.85 1.03
CA GLN A 127 -3.76 -5.35 1.98
C GLN A 127 -2.31 -5.09 1.50
N PRO A 128 -1.95 -5.37 0.24
CA PRO A 128 -0.68 -4.90 -0.34
C PRO A 128 -0.50 -3.38 -0.29
N ALA A 129 -1.55 -2.59 -0.53
CA ALA A 129 -1.49 -1.12 -0.49
C ALA A 129 -1.20 -0.60 0.92
N LEU A 130 -1.81 -1.17 1.96
CA LEU A 130 -1.51 -0.84 3.35
C LEU A 130 -0.06 -1.23 3.71
N SER A 131 0.41 -2.37 3.23
CA SER A 131 1.79 -2.82 3.45
C SER A 131 2.79 -1.85 2.80
N LEU A 132 2.44 -1.33 1.60
CA LEU A 132 3.20 -0.29 0.94
C LEU A 132 3.16 1.04 1.71
N LEU A 133 1.99 1.46 2.19
CA LEU A 133 1.86 2.67 3.02
C LEU A 133 2.79 2.61 4.24
N ILE A 134 2.80 1.48 4.95
CA ILE A 134 3.69 1.23 6.09
C ILE A 134 5.16 1.29 5.68
N LEU A 135 5.51 0.70 4.53
CA LEU A 135 6.87 0.78 4.00
C LEU A 135 7.27 2.23 3.72
N LEU A 136 6.41 3.02 3.05
CA LEU A 136 6.71 4.42 2.72
C LEU A 136 6.86 5.32 3.95
N ALA A 137 6.19 4.99 5.05
CA ALA A 137 6.33 5.67 6.34
C ALA A 137 7.57 5.20 7.15
N SER A 138 8.34 4.22 6.66
CA SER A 138 9.44 3.63 7.41
C SER A 138 10.73 4.45 7.39
N GLU A 139 11.60 4.23 8.38
CA GLU A 139 12.95 4.82 8.45
C GLU A 139 13.82 4.48 7.23
N GLU A 140 13.61 3.30 6.62
CA GLU A 140 14.32 2.90 5.41
C GLU A 140 13.95 3.81 4.23
N THR A 141 12.66 4.11 4.05
CA THR A 141 12.23 5.08 3.04
C THR A 141 12.73 6.48 3.38
N GLN A 142 12.74 6.89 4.65
CA GLN A 142 13.30 8.17 5.06
C GLN A 142 14.79 8.31 4.72
N ALA A 143 15.58 7.24 4.82
CA ALA A 143 16.96 7.23 4.38
C ALA A 143 17.09 7.42 2.86
N VAL A 144 16.20 6.79 2.09
CA VAL A 144 16.15 6.91 0.61
C VAL A 144 15.75 8.32 0.17
N LEU A 145 14.81 8.97 0.87
CA LEU A 145 14.39 10.35 0.58
C LEU A 145 15.59 11.30 0.51
N LYS A 146 16.51 11.19 1.48
CA LYS A 146 17.71 12.05 1.55
C LYS A 146 18.59 11.92 0.31
N GLY A 147 18.70 10.71 -0.25
CA GLY A 147 19.45 10.45 -1.50
C GLY A 147 18.82 11.07 -2.74
N HIS A 148 17.56 11.51 -2.66
CA HIS A 148 16.80 12.11 -3.75
C HIS A 148 16.44 13.58 -3.50
N GLY A 149 17.10 14.25 -2.55
CA GLY A 149 16.84 15.66 -2.23
C GLY A 149 15.54 15.92 -1.49
N LEU A 150 14.84 14.87 -1.06
CA LEU A 150 13.67 14.95 -0.20
C LEU A 150 14.07 14.68 1.27
N ALA A 151 13.18 15.01 2.19
CA ALA A 151 13.35 14.78 3.60
C ALA A 151 12.14 14.05 4.19
N ALA A 152 12.34 13.48 5.37
CA ALA A 152 11.24 13.03 6.21
C ALA A 152 10.24 14.18 6.46
N PRO A 153 8.94 13.85 6.62
CA PRO A 153 7.88 14.84 6.81
C PRO A 153 8.17 15.84 7.94
#